data_AF-A0A7Z1HRX3-F1
#
_entry.id   AF-A0A7Z1HRX3-F1
#
_cell.length_a   1.000
_cell.length_b   1.000
_cell.length_c   1.000
_cell.angle_alpha   90.00
_cell.angle_beta   90.00
_cell.angle_gamma   90.00
#
_symmetry.space_group_name_H-M   'P 1'
#
loop_
_entity.id
_entity.type
_entity.pdbx_description
1 polymer ?
#
loop_
_entity_poly.entity_id
_entity_poly.type
_entity_poly.pdbx_seq_one_letter_code
_entity_poly.pdbx_strand_id
1 'polypeptide(L)'
;FFTAGTLANYGTETLNGDVDVNGGWLYNEAGASLTVNGTVTINGGANALANYGTLDADAISTWHSLFNEADGSITTDLLTLNGDVTFYNNGDFTGSIAGTSYQQEIVNTGDMTVAEDGKSLVSGSFYFYNEEDATLTNSGSAVEGGENTIINLTRANDSLTQVNSGTITATNGYSAITTANGSNDPKWIWNTATGVINGINPDAPLINLGRGYNFGNQGTINVQGDNAVAISGGTSSYVINLVNSGTINVGTVQGKEDGTNGTGLIGIKGNGNATTINNTADGVINVYADDSYAFGGKTKAIINNGEINLLCDSGCDIYAPGTTGTQNDHNGTADIVIPDATTAPTEGSIPTPPADPNAPQQLSNYIVGTNADGSSGTLKANNLVIGDNVKVDTGFTSGTADTTVVVDNAFTGSNIQGADNITSTSVVWNAQGSQDADGNVDVT
;
A
#
# COMPACT_ATOMS: atom_id res chain seq x y z
N PHE A 1 -4.01 -15.35 21.78
CA PHE A 1 -2.99 -14.62 22.55
C PHE A 1 -3.57 -13.28 22.96
N PHE A 2 -3.41 -12.85 24.21
CA PHE A 2 -3.99 -11.59 24.71
C PHE A 2 -2.89 -10.71 25.27
N THR A 3 -2.89 -9.44 24.88
CA THR A 3 -1.97 -8.42 25.44
C THR A 3 -2.71 -7.18 25.92
N ALA A 4 -2.19 -6.56 26.97
CA ALA A 4 -2.69 -5.32 27.56
C ALA A 4 -1.66 -4.18 27.54
N GLY A 5 -0.51 -4.37 26.87
CA GLY A 5 0.54 -3.37 26.74
C GLY A 5 1.27 -3.47 25.40
N THR A 6 2.21 -2.55 25.19
CA THR A 6 2.99 -2.48 23.95
C THR A 6 3.83 -3.74 23.74
N LEU A 7 3.79 -4.30 22.54
CA LEU A 7 4.58 -5.44 22.09
C LEU A 7 5.31 -5.11 20.80
N ALA A 8 6.52 -5.64 20.64
CA ALA A 8 7.27 -5.59 19.40
C ALA A 8 7.79 -6.98 19.05
N ASN A 9 7.56 -7.39 17.81
CA ASN A 9 8.20 -8.55 17.20
C ASN A 9 9.48 -8.10 16.47
N TYR A 10 10.61 -8.70 16.82
CA TYR A 10 11.92 -8.45 16.20
C TYR A 10 12.44 -9.65 15.40
N GLY A 11 11.68 -10.75 15.34
CA GLY A 11 12.12 -12.01 14.76
C GLY A 11 11.05 -12.69 13.91
N THR A 12 11.16 -14.00 13.76
CA THR A 12 10.20 -14.82 13.03
C THR A 12 9.30 -15.57 14.00
N GLU A 13 8.03 -15.19 14.05
CA GLU A 13 7.05 -15.72 15.00
C GLU A 13 5.83 -16.28 14.26
N THR A 14 5.31 -17.41 14.75
CA THR A 14 4.07 -18.01 14.25
C THR A 14 3.14 -18.27 15.42
N LEU A 15 1.97 -17.63 15.39
CA LEU A 15 0.93 -17.75 16.40
C LEU A 15 -0.25 -18.54 15.82
N ASN A 16 -0.51 -19.71 16.42
CA ASN A 16 -1.62 -20.57 16.00
C ASN A 16 -2.90 -20.19 16.77
N GLY A 17 -3.72 -19.32 16.17
CA GLY A 17 -4.97 -18.81 16.73
C GLY A 17 -5.00 -17.28 16.83
N ASP A 18 -6.10 -16.75 17.37
CA ASP A 18 -6.37 -15.31 17.40
C ASP A 18 -5.39 -14.53 18.29
N VAL A 19 -5.14 -13.28 17.93
CA VAL A 19 -4.32 -12.29 18.65
C VAL A 19 -5.19 -11.09 18.99
N ASP A 20 -5.42 -10.86 20.28
CA ASP A 20 -6.23 -9.75 20.78
C ASP A 20 -5.35 -8.73 21.52
N VAL A 21 -5.13 -7.58 20.89
CA VAL A 21 -4.45 -6.42 21.47
C VAL A 21 -5.49 -5.56 22.17
N ASN A 22 -5.46 -5.51 23.50
CA ASN A 22 -6.42 -4.76 24.33
C ASN A 22 -5.83 -3.49 24.95
N GLY A 23 -4.53 -3.24 24.75
CA GLY A 23 -3.82 -2.07 25.26
C GLY A 23 -2.45 -1.94 24.59
N GLY A 24 -1.98 -0.70 24.40
CA GLY A 24 -0.68 -0.41 23.80
C GLY A 24 -0.63 -0.62 22.28
N TRP A 25 0.60 -0.60 21.75
CA TRP A 25 0.90 -0.80 20.32
C TRP A 25 1.30 -2.25 20.03
N LEU A 26 1.01 -2.71 18.81
CA LEU A 26 1.64 -3.91 18.24
C LEU A 26 2.61 -3.47 17.14
N TYR A 27 3.89 -3.75 17.33
CA TYR A 27 4.94 -3.53 16.33
C TYR A 27 5.38 -4.85 15.72
N ASN A 28 5.51 -4.89 14.40
CA ASN A 28 6.26 -5.91 13.68
C ASN A 28 7.43 -5.20 12.99
N GLU A 29 8.63 -5.37 13.54
CA GLU A 29 9.79 -4.53 13.20
C GLU A 29 10.43 -4.91 11.87
N ALA A 30 11.32 -4.03 11.39
CA ALA A 30 12.01 -4.25 10.12
C ALA A 30 12.78 -5.59 10.13
N GLY A 31 12.58 -6.39 9.08
CA GLY A 31 13.15 -7.75 8.97
C GLY A 31 12.48 -8.82 9.84
N ALA A 32 11.49 -8.47 10.66
CA ALA A 32 10.68 -9.41 11.40
C ALA A 32 9.58 -10.03 10.51
N SER A 33 9.14 -11.23 10.86
CA SER A 33 8.04 -11.94 10.21
C SER A 33 7.06 -12.44 11.27
N LEU A 34 5.81 -11.98 11.22
CA LEU A 34 4.75 -12.39 12.13
C LEU A 34 3.65 -13.09 11.33
N THR A 35 3.48 -14.39 11.55
CA THR A 35 2.36 -15.16 11.00
C THR A 35 1.34 -15.45 12.09
N VAL A 36 0.07 -15.13 11.84
CA VAL A 36 -1.05 -15.39 12.74
C VAL A 36 -2.10 -16.22 12.02
N ASN A 37 -2.17 -17.51 12.34
CA ASN A 37 -3.18 -18.42 11.79
C ASN A 37 -4.51 -18.21 12.53
N GLY A 38 -5.09 -17.03 12.34
CA GLY A 38 -6.30 -16.54 12.99
C GLY A 38 -6.47 -15.04 12.79
N THR A 39 -7.30 -14.42 13.62
CA THR A 39 -7.57 -12.97 13.53
C THR A 39 -6.62 -12.17 14.40
N VAL A 40 -6.03 -11.10 13.85
CA VAL A 40 -5.38 -10.03 14.62
C VAL A 40 -6.40 -8.93 14.91
N THR A 41 -6.79 -8.77 16.17
CA THR A 41 -7.73 -7.74 16.61
C THR A 41 -7.03 -6.63 17.39
N ILE A 42 -7.04 -5.41 16.86
CA ILE A 42 -6.65 -4.19 17.57
C ILE A 42 -7.90 -3.58 18.19
N ASN A 43 -8.16 -3.91 19.46
CA ASN A 43 -9.38 -3.52 20.16
C ASN A 43 -9.40 -2.03 20.51
N GLY A 44 -10.58 -1.51 20.88
CA GLY A 44 -10.76 -0.10 21.26
C GLY A 44 -9.98 0.37 22.50
N GLY A 45 -9.38 -0.55 23.28
CA GLY A 45 -8.44 -0.21 24.37
C GLY A 45 -6.97 -0.12 23.95
N ALA A 46 -6.63 -0.60 22.75
CA ALA A 46 -5.28 -0.53 22.19
C ALA A 46 -4.96 0.87 21.65
N ASN A 47 -3.77 1.04 21.07
CA ASN A 47 -3.38 2.28 20.43
C ASN A 47 -3.39 2.18 18.90
N ALA A 48 -2.64 1.22 18.33
CA ALA A 48 -2.52 1.01 16.89
C ALA A 48 -1.63 -0.23 16.60
N LEU A 49 -1.54 -0.59 15.33
CA LEU A 49 -0.57 -1.56 14.79
C LEU A 49 0.37 -0.82 13.84
N ALA A 50 1.68 -1.05 13.98
CA ALA A 50 2.69 -0.61 13.02
C ALA A 50 3.47 -1.81 12.49
N ASN A 51 3.54 -1.94 11.17
CA ASN A 51 4.22 -3.01 10.47
C ASN A 51 5.36 -2.44 9.61
N TYR A 52 6.58 -2.75 9.99
CA TYR A 52 7.82 -2.49 9.25
C TYR A 52 8.40 -3.77 8.61
N GLY A 53 7.87 -4.95 8.95
CA GLY A 53 8.31 -6.26 8.47
C GLY A 53 7.22 -6.99 7.68
N THR A 54 7.21 -8.32 7.72
CA THR A 54 6.17 -9.14 7.07
C THR A 54 5.11 -9.57 8.09
N LEU A 55 3.85 -9.23 7.86
CA LEU A 55 2.69 -9.66 8.65
C LEU A 55 1.75 -10.48 7.76
N ASP A 56 1.54 -11.74 8.13
CA ASP A 56 0.59 -12.64 7.48
C ASP A 56 -0.48 -13.04 8.51
N ALA A 57 -1.75 -12.76 8.23
CA ALA A 57 -2.85 -13.11 9.12
C ALA A 57 -4.12 -13.44 8.34
N ASP A 58 -4.85 -14.50 8.74
CA ASP A 58 -6.12 -14.86 8.09
C ASP A 58 -7.06 -13.65 8.00
N ALA A 59 -7.18 -12.88 9.10
CA ALA A 59 -7.91 -11.63 9.13
C ALA A 59 -7.26 -10.60 10.06
N ILE A 60 -7.50 -9.32 9.77
CA ILE A 60 -7.13 -8.21 10.65
C ILE A 60 -8.39 -7.38 10.91
N SER A 61 -8.65 -7.02 12.17
CA SER A 61 -9.75 -6.14 12.55
C SER A 61 -9.25 -5.07 13.49
N THR A 62 -9.43 -3.81 13.12
CA THR A 62 -8.89 -2.69 13.91
C THR A 62 -9.94 -1.64 14.22
N TRP A 63 -9.89 -1.10 15.43
CA TRP A 63 -10.63 0.07 15.89
C TRP A 63 -9.75 1.32 15.98
N HIS A 64 -8.51 1.22 15.49
CA HIS A 64 -7.52 2.30 15.45
C HIS A 64 -6.80 2.32 14.11
N SER A 65 -6.08 3.41 13.85
CA SER A 65 -5.25 3.49 12.64
C SER A 65 -4.22 2.36 12.59
N LEU A 66 -3.98 1.90 11.37
CA LEU A 66 -3.00 0.86 11.06
C LEU A 66 -1.96 1.47 10.13
N PHE A 67 -0.70 1.19 10.41
CA PHE A 67 0.44 1.72 9.66
C PHE A 67 1.20 0.53 9.05
N ASN A 68 1.21 0.45 7.72
CA ASN A 68 2.09 -0.44 6.98
C ASN A 68 3.17 0.41 6.33
N GLU A 69 4.38 0.34 6.86
CA GLU A 69 5.48 1.23 6.52
C GLU A 69 6.17 0.80 5.23
N ALA A 70 7.09 1.62 4.71
CA ALA A 70 7.65 1.43 3.36
C ALA A 70 8.28 0.05 3.11
N ASP A 71 8.93 -0.55 4.11
CA ASP A 71 9.51 -1.91 4.03
C ASP A 71 8.53 -3.00 4.53
N GLY A 72 7.34 -2.58 4.97
CA GLY A 72 6.30 -3.43 5.52
C GLY A 72 5.51 -4.14 4.43
N SER A 73 5.19 -5.41 4.67
CA SER A 73 4.28 -6.20 3.85
C SER A 73 3.18 -6.81 4.73
N ILE A 74 1.92 -6.61 4.35
CA ILE A 74 0.75 -7.22 4.98
C ILE A 74 0.07 -8.14 3.97
N THR A 75 -0.15 -9.40 4.36
CA THR A 75 -1.02 -10.33 3.65
C THR A 75 -2.16 -10.74 4.57
N THR A 76 -3.40 -10.60 4.10
CA THR A 76 -4.59 -11.02 4.85
C THR A 76 -5.77 -11.29 3.93
N ASP A 77 -6.68 -12.19 4.28
CA ASP A 77 -7.91 -12.37 3.49
C ASP A 77 -8.79 -11.11 3.61
N LEU A 78 -8.85 -10.53 4.83
CA LEU A 78 -9.69 -9.37 5.12
C LEU A 78 -9.12 -8.48 6.23
N LEU A 79 -8.88 -7.20 5.88
CA LEU A 79 -8.71 -6.10 6.81
C LEU A 79 -10.04 -5.38 7.04
N THR A 80 -10.55 -5.41 8.27
CA THR A 80 -11.76 -4.69 8.68
C THR A 80 -11.40 -3.41 9.45
N LEU A 81 -11.85 -2.27 8.91
CA LEU A 81 -11.66 -0.94 9.49
C LEU A 81 -12.92 -0.50 10.25
N ASN A 82 -12.82 -0.38 11.58
CA ASN A 82 -13.97 -0.11 12.45
C ASN A 82 -13.98 1.31 13.00
N GLY A 83 -15.09 2.02 12.79
CA GLY A 83 -15.28 3.38 13.30
C GLY A 83 -14.60 4.44 12.44
N ASP A 84 -13.93 5.38 13.10
CA ASP A 84 -13.19 6.49 12.50
C ASP A 84 -11.70 6.15 12.58
N VAL A 85 -11.18 5.54 11.51
CA VAL A 85 -9.83 4.98 11.45
C VAL A 85 -9.23 5.21 10.08
N THR A 86 -7.92 5.37 10.05
CA THR A 86 -7.14 5.50 8.81
C THR A 86 -6.20 4.31 8.65
N PHE A 87 -6.22 3.67 7.50
CA PHE A 87 -5.16 2.76 7.10
C PHE A 87 -4.15 3.53 6.25
N TYR A 88 -2.91 3.62 6.73
CA TYR A 88 -1.77 4.15 5.99
C TYR A 88 -0.99 2.97 5.41
N ASN A 89 -0.94 2.88 4.09
CA ASN A 89 -0.15 1.89 3.36
C ASN A 89 0.98 2.58 2.59
N ASN A 90 2.18 2.50 3.13
CA ASN A 90 3.42 2.95 2.51
C ASN A 90 4.23 1.80 1.88
N GLY A 91 3.93 0.55 2.25
CA GLY A 91 4.56 -0.66 1.71
C GLY A 91 3.61 -1.53 0.88
N ASP A 92 3.70 -2.86 1.04
CA ASP A 92 2.91 -3.83 0.27
C ASP A 92 1.68 -4.31 1.07
N PHE A 93 0.49 -4.27 0.46
CA PHE A 93 -0.72 -4.91 0.99
C PHE A 93 -1.30 -5.90 -0.02
N THR A 94 -1.56 -7.13 0.40
CA THR A 94 -2.30 -8.13 -0.37
C THR A 94 -3.51 -8.61 0.43
N GLY A 95 -4.71 -8.42 -0.12
CA GLY A 95 -5.94 -8.82 0.57
C GLY A 95 -7.18 -8.06 0.11
N SER A 96 -8.23 -8.13 0.94
CA SER A 96 -9.42 -7.29 0.83
C SER A 96 -9.55 -6.35 2.03
N ILE A 97 -10.11 -5.17 1.82
CA ILE A 97 -10.36 -4.16 2.87
C ILE A 97 -11.85 -3.86 2.94
N ALA A 98 -12.42 -3.90 4.14
CA ALA A 98 -13.81 -3.53 4.39
C ALA A 98 -13.96 -2.45 5.46
N GLY A 99 -14.72 -1.40 5.15
CA GLY A 99 -15.11 -0.37 6.10
C GLY A 99 -16.50 -0.65 6.71
N THR A 100 -16.65 -0.46 8.02
CA THR A 100 -17.93 -0.68 8.72
C THR A 100 -18.74 0.59 9.01
N SER A 101 -18.22 1.76 8.65
CA SER A 101 -18.79 3.09 8.91
C SER A 101 -18.70 3.97 7.65
N TYR A 102 -18.75 5.29 7.81
CA TYR A 102 -18.57 6.27 6.73
C TYR A 102 -17.39 7.22 6.95
N GLN A 103 -16.55 6.91 7.95
CA GLN A 103 -15.46 7.77 8.40
C GLN A 103 -14.09 7.13 8.18
N GLN A 104 -14.06 5.93 7.61
CA GLN A 104 -12.81 5.25 7.32
C GLN A 104 -12.06 5.95 6.19
N GLU A 105 -10.76 6.02 6.36
CA GLU A 105 -9.84 6.57 5.38
C GLU A 105 -8.81 5.51 5.00
N ILE A 106 -8.44 5.48 3.73
CA ILE A 106 -7.32 4.68 3.23
C ILE A 106 -6.42 5.62 2.46
N VAL A 107 -5.17 5.69 2.90
CA VAL A 107 -4.10 6.45 2.26
C VAL A 107 -3.06 5.46 1.78
N ASN A 108 -2.92 5.36 0.46
CA ASN A 108 -1.94 4.50 -0.18
C ASN A 108 -0.85 5.33 -0.83
N THR A 109 0.39 5.11 -0.40
CA THR A 109 1.61 5.58 -1.06
C THR A 109 2.48 4.43 -1.58
N GLY A 110 2.13 3.18 -1.24
CA GLY A 110 2.79 1.95 -1.71
C GLY A 110 1.94 1.13 -2.69
N ASP A 111 2.03 -0.19 -2.58
CA ASP A 111 1.39 -1.14 -3.49
C ASP A 111 0.27 -1.93 -2.80
N MET A 112 -0.90 -2.00 -3.45
CA MET A 112 -2.03 -2.79 -2.96
C MET A 112 -2.59 -3.72 -4.03
N THR A 113 -2.76 -5.00 -3.69
CA THR A 113 -3.23 -6.04 -4.62
C THR A 113 -4.36 -6.87 -4.04
N VAL A 114 -5.42 -7.09 -4.82
CA VAL A 114 -6.42 -8.13 -4.52
C VAL A 114 -6.15 -9.38 -5.35
N ALA A 115 -5.93 -10.50 -4.65
CA ALA A 115 -5.57 -11.77 -5.28
C ALA A 115 -6.72 -12.79 -5.37
N GLU A 116 -7.75 -12.66 -4.53
CA GLU A 116 -8.88 -13.59 -4.53
C GLU A 116 -9.84 -13.30 -5.69
N ASP A 117 -10.23 -14.35 -6.43
CA ASP A 117 -11.18 -14.26 -7.53
C ASP A 117 -12.51 -13.64 -7.08
N GLY A 118 -12.98 -12.66 -7.85
CA GLY A 118 -14.23 -11.96 -7.62
C GLY A 118 -14.30 -10.99 -6.46
N LYS A 119 -13.25 -10.86 -5.65
CA LYS A 119 -13.21 -9.91 -4.53
C LYS A 119 -12.74 -8.53 -4.93
N SER A 120 -13.18 -7.52 -4.20
CA SER A 120 -12.63 -6.18 -4.28
C SER A 120 -11.40 -6.01 -3.40
N LEU A 121 -10.46 -5.17 -3.84
CA LEU A 121 -9.39 -4.71 -2.95
C LEU A 121 -9.99 -3.89 -1.81
N VAL A 122 -10.93 -2.99 -2.12
CA VAL A 122 -11.64 -2.21 -1.11
C VAL A 122 -13.14 -2.24 -1.36
N SER A 123 -13.93 -2.60 -0.36
CA SER A 123 -15.39 -2.67 -0.43
C SER A 123 -16.05 -1.99 0.75
N GLY A 124 -16.96 -1.04 0.51
CA GLY A 124 -17.61 -0.27 1.58
C GLY A 124 -17.89 1.19 1.25
N SER A 125 -17.78 2.05 2.27
CA SER A 125 -17.85 3.51 2.16
C SER A 125 -16.66 4.08 2.90
N PHE A 126 -15.80 4.81 2.19
CA PHE A 126 -14.51 5.25 2.71
C PHE A 126 -14.05 6.50 1.96
N TYR A 127 -13.16 7.27 2.56
CA TYR A 127 -12.31 8.20 1.83
C TYR A 127 -11.10 7.44 1.32
N PHE A 128 -10.82 7.56 0.04
CA PHE A 128 -9.73 6.84 -0.60
C PHE A 128 -8.77 7.79 -1.29
N TYR A 129 -7.48 7.62 -1.00
CA TYR A 129 -6.39 8.37 -1.57
C TYR A 129 -5.34 7.38 -2.08
N ASN A 130 -5.23 7.23 -3.40
CA ASN A 130 -4.09 6.58 -4.03
C ASN A 130 -3.14 7.67 -4.49
N GLU A 131 -2.09 7.93 -3.71
CA GLU A 131 -1.17 9.03 -3.95
C GLU A 131 -0.28 8.78 -5.18
N GLU A 132 0.48 9.80 -5.58
CA GLU A 132 1.45 9.67 -6.69
C GLU A 132 2.41 8.50 -6.45
N ASP A 133 2.81 7.82 -7.53
CA ASP A 133 3.64 6.60 -7.55
C ASP A 133 3.03 5.33 -6.92
N ALA A 134 1.94 5.44 -6.17
CA ALA A 134 1.26 4.31 -5.53
C ALA A 134 0.46 3.45 -6.54
N THR A 135 0.35 2.14 -6.31
CA THR A 135 -0.36 1.24 -7.22
C THR A 135 -1.49 0.43 -6.58
N LEU A 136 -2.57 0.25 -7.34
CA LEU A 136 -3.65 -0.68 -7.06
C LEU A 136 -3.78 -1.68 -8.20
N THR A 137 -3.79 -2.97 -7.89
CA THR A 137 -3.93 -4.02 -8.91
C THR A 137 -4.83 -5.16 -8.47
N ASN A 138 -5.31 -5.95 -9.43
CA ASN A 138 -5.87 -7.27 -9.19
C ASN A 138 -5.02 -8.33 -9.91
N SER A 139 -4.84 -9.48 -9.25
CA SER A 139 -4.34 -10.70 -9.87
C SER A 139 -5.41 -11.80 -9.97
N GLY A 140 -6.49 -11.70 -9.17
CA GLY A 140 -7.68 -12.53 -9.30
C GLY A 140 -8.46 -12.27 -10.58
N SER A 141 -9.30 -13.24 -10.97
CA SER A 141 -10.19 -13.19 -12.13
C SER A 141 -11.63 -12.89 -11.75
N ALA A 142 -12.36 -12.23 -12.64
CA ALA A 142 -13.79 -11.98 -12.44
C ALA A 142 -14.58 -13.30 -12.42
N VAL A 143 -15.57 -13.38 -11.55
CA VAL A 143 -16.47 -14.55 -11.43
C VAL A 143 -17.93 -14.11 -11.34
N GLU A 144 -18.84 -14.99 -11.76
CA GLU A 144 -20.27 -14.70 -11.69
C GLU A 144 -20.72 -14.44 -10.25
N GLY A 145 -21.40 -13.31 -10.01
CA GLY A 145 -21.86 -12.90 -8.68
C GLY A 145 -20.78 -12.30 -7.78
N GLY A 146 -19.53 -12.21 -8.24
CA GLY A 146 -18.45 -11.49 -7.56
C GLY A 146 -18.63 -9.98 -7.60
N GLU A 147 -17.86 -9.29 -6.76
CA GLU A 147 -17.76 -7.82 -6.78
C GLU A 147 -17.01 -7.33 -8.04
N ASN A 148 -15.99 -8.09 -8.48
CA ASN A 148 -15.27 -7.91 -9.76
C ASN A 148 -14.80 -6.47 -10.02
N THR A 149 -14.30 -5.78 -8.99
CA THR A 149 -13.83 -4.40 -9.10
C THR A 149 -12.75 -4.12 -8.07
N ILE A 150 -11.76 -3.29 -8.37
CA ILE A 150 -10.70 -2.96 -7.38
C ILE A 150 -11.30 -2.12 -6.25
N ILE A 151 -12.02 -1.04 -6.59
CA ILE A 151 -12.70 -0.16 -5.63
C ILE A 151 -14.22 -0.34 -5.76
N ASN A 152 -14.84 -0.94 -4.75
CA ASN A 152 -16.28 -1.18 -4.67
C ASN A 152 -16.95 -0.27 -3.63
N LEU A 153 -17.54 0.83 -4.09
CA LEU A 153 -18.29 1.73 -3.24
C LEU A 153 -19.74 1.25 -3.09
N THR A 154 -20.06 0.64 -1.94
CA THR A 154 -21.35 -0.01 -1.72
C THR A 154 -22.40 0.91 -1.10
N ARG A 155 -22.00 2.07 -0.56
CA ARG A 155 -22.90 3.05 0.07
C ARG A 155 -22.41 4.47 -0.16
N ALA A 156 -23.35 5.39 -0.40
CA ALA A 156 -23.06 6.82 -0.48
C ALA A 156 -23.74 7.58 0.67
N ASN A 157 -23.00 8.50 1.28
CA ASN A 157 -23.45 9.52 2.22
C ASN A 157 -22.95 10.90 1.74
N ASP A 158 -23.18 11.95 2.53
CA ASP A 158 -22.86 13.33 2.14
C ASP A 158 -21.35 13.63 2.07
N SER A 159 -20.49 12.75 2.57
CA SER A 159 -19.04 12.96 2.62
C SER A 159 -18.30 11.69 2.20
N LEU A 160 -17.89 11.65 0.93
CA LEU A 160 -17.09 10.60 0.32
C LEU A 160 -16.07 11.27 -0.61
N THR A 161 -14.82 10.85 -0.55
CA THR A 161 -13.74 11.26 -1.45
C THR A 161 -13.12 10.04 -2.08
N GLN A 162 -12.86 10.08 -3.39
CA GLN A 162 -12.07 9.07 -4.09
C GLN A 162 -11.09 9.78 -5.01
N VAL A 163 -9.81 9.75 -4.66
CA VAL A 163 -8.75 10.43 -5.40
C VAL A 163 -7.74 9.39 -5.85
N ASN A 164 -7.55 9.32 -7.17
CA ASN A 164 -6.44 8.59 -7.76
C ASN A 164 -5.43 9.59 -8.35
N SER A 165 -4.25 9.64 -7.74
CA SER A 165 -3.04 10.31 -8.22
C SER A 165 -1.95 9.31 -8.62
N GLY A 166 -2.06 8.05 -8.22
CA GLY A 166 -1.19 6.95 -8.64
C GLY A 166 -1.77 6.13 -9.81
N THR A 167 -1.47 4.84 -9.83
CA THR A 167 -1.91 3.92 -10.90
C THR A 167 -2.91 2.88 -10.40
N ILE A 168 -4.05 2.75 -11.08
CA ILE A 168 -4.99 1.63 -10.91
C ILE A 168 -4.94 0.76 -12.17
N THR A 169 -4.66 -0.54 -12.02
CA THR A 169 -4.65 -1.48 -13.15
C THR A 169 -5.63 -2.62 -12.91
N ALA A 170 -6.78 -2.55 -13.59
CA ALA A 170 -7.82 -3.56 -13.57
C ALA A 170 -7.68 -4.51 -14.77
N THR A 171 -7.62 -5.81 -14.50
CA THR A 171 -7.42 -6.86 -15.51
C THR A 171 -8.41 -8.02 -15.29
N ASN A 172 -8.42 -9.00 -16.19
CA ASN A 172 -9.16 -10.26 -16.01
C ASN A 172 -10.65 -10.07 -15.69
N GLY A 173 -11.33 -9.15 -16.40
CA GLY A 173 -12.76 -8.88 -16.23
C GLY A 173 -13.09 -7.83 -15.16
N TYR A 174 -12.12 -7.35 -14.38
CA TYR A 174 -12.37 -6.38 -13.31
C TYR A 174 -12.67 -4.97 -13.82
N SER A 175 -13.54 -4.26 -13.10
CA SER A 175 -13.60 -2.80 -13.14
C SER A 175 -12.53 -2.19 -12.22
N ALA A 176 -12.13 -0.95 -12.48
CA ALA A 176 -11.25 -0.20 -11.57
C ALA A 176 -12.07 0.39 -10.42
N ILE A 177 -13.21 1.01 -10.74
CA ILE A 177 -14.08 1.66 -9.77
C ILE A 177 -15.52 1.33 -10.09
N THR A 178 -16.25 0.79 -9.11
CA THR A 178 -17.70 0.61 -9.17
C THR A 178 -18.36 1.34 -8.02
N THR A 179 -19.45 2.05 -8.31
CA THR A 179 -20.24 2.71 -7.26
C THR A 179 -21.70 2.30 -7.28
N ALA A 180 -22.24 2.02 -6.10
CA ALA A 180 -23.66 1.93 -5.86
C ALA A 180 -24.31 3.32 -5.99
N ASN A 181 -25.63 3.37 -6.21
CA ASN A 181 -26.34 4.65 -6.31
C ASN A 181 -26.18 5.51 -5.05
N GLY A 182 -25.82 6.77 -5.24
CA GLY A 182 -25.68 7.76 -4.20
C GLY A 182 -26.80 8.79 -4.11
N SER A 183 -26.44 9.88 -3.42
CA SER A 183 -27.31 11.03 -3.09
C SER A 183 -27.79 11.77 -4.34
N ASN A 184 -28.76 12.67 -4.15
CA ASN A 184 -29.20 13.61 -5.17
C ASN A 184 -28.29 14.84 -5.29
N ASP A 185 -27.33 14.99 -4.38
CA ASP A 185 -26.20 15.93 -4.47
C ASP A 185 -24.95 15.17 -4.97
N PRO A 186 -24.63 15.28 -6.28
CA PRO A 186 -23.63 14.42 -6.88
C PRO A 186 -22.22 14.69 -6.36
N LYS A 187 -21.52 13.62 -5.96
CA LYS A 187 -20.13 13.70 -5.44
C LYS A 187 -19.12 13.51 -6.55
N TRP A 188 -17.96 14.13 -6.42
CA TRP A 188 -16.88 13.98 -7.40
C TRP A 188 -16.00 12.80 -7.04
N ILE A 189 -15.55 12.11 -8.08
CA ILE A 189 -14.47 11.12 -8.06
C ILE A 189 -13.41 11.63 -9.02
N TRP A 190 -12.15 11.58 -8.60
CA TRP A 190 -11.05 12.21 -9.32
C TRP A 190 -10.04 11.18 -9.78
N ASN A 191 -9.70 11.25 -11.06
CA ASN A 191 -8.39 10.84 -11.54
C ASN A 191 -7.59 12.12 -11.80
N THR A 192 -6.63 12.43 -10.92
CA THR A 192 -5.87 13.69 -10.95
C THR A 192 -4.85 13.68 -12.11
N ALA A 193 -4.11 14.77 -12.28
CA ALA A 193 -3.18 14.93 -13.41
C ALA A 193 -2.08 13.84 -13.49
N THR A 194 -1.66 13.30 -12.35
CA THR A 194 -0.68 12.19 -12.28
C THR A 194 -1.34 10.83 -12.34
N GLY A 195 -2.66 10.76 -12.11
CA GLY A 195 -3.42 9.53 -12.01
C GLY A 195 -3.51 8.77 -13.33
N VAL A 196 -3.30 7.45 -13.26
CA VAL A 196 -3.45 6.52 -14.37
C VAL A 196 -4.47 5.43 -14.02
N ILE A 197 -5.42 5.16 -14.91
CA ILE A 197 -6.35 4.04 -14.78
C ILE A 197 -6.27 3.17 -16.04
N ASN A 198 -5.87 1.91 -15.88
CA ASN A 198 -5.75 0.93 -16.95
C ASN A 198 -6.82 -0.15 -16.81
N GLY A 199 -7.51 -0.45 -17.90
CA GLY A 199 -8.48 -1.55 -18.00
C GLY A 199 -8.12 -2.50 -19.13
N ILE A 200 -7.85 -3.76 -18.80
CA ILE A 200 -7.53 -4.80 -19.77
C ILE A 200 -8.64 -5.86 -19.74
N ASN A 201 -9.51 -5.82 -20.75
CA ASN A 201 -10.67 -6.70 -20.90
C ASN A 201 -11.62 -6.68 -19.68
N PRO A 202 -12.16 -5.52 -19.27
CA PRO A 202 -13.15 -5.46 -18.20
C PRO A 202 -14.52 -5.99 -18.68
N ASP A 203 -15.21 -6.78 -17.85
CA ASP A 203 -16.54 -7.35 -18.19
C ASP A 203 -17.68 -6.33 -18.02
N ALA A 204 -17.40 -5.27 -17.26
CA ALA A 204 -18.27 -4.13 -17.03
C ALA A 204 -17.50 -2.84 -17.36
N PRO A 205 -18.12 -1.65 -17.36
CA PRO A 205 -17.38 -0.41 -17.56
C PRO A 205 -16.22 -0.27 -16.57
N LEU A 206 -15.04 0.11 -17.04
CA LEU A 206 -13.83 0.25 -16.23
C LEU A 206 -14.07 1.18 -15.03
N ILE A 207 -14.77 2.29 -15.26
CA ILE A 207 -15.31 3.18 -14.24
C ILE A 207 -16.83 3.12 -14.35
N ASN A 208 -17.46 2.35 -13.47
CA ASN A 208 -18.89 2.07 -13.46
C ASN A 208 -19.60 2.85 -12.36
N LEU A 209 -20.15 4.00 -12.73
CA LEU A 209 -20.75 4.91 -11.77
C LEU A 209 -22.25 4.64 -11.62
N GLY A 210 -22.71 4.54 -10.38
CA GLY A 210 -24.10 4.67 -10.03
C GLY A 210 -24.62 6.09 -10.25
N ARG A 211 -25.90 6.30 -10.00
CA ARG A 211 -26.48 7.64 -9.92
C ARG A 211 -25.81 8.44 -8.79
N GLY A 212 -25.59 9.74 -8.98
CA GLY A 212 -25.14 10.63 -7.90
C GLY A 212 -23.63 10.82 -7.83
N TYR A 213 -22.90 10.54 -8.91
CA TYR A 213 -21.47 10.81 -9.00
C TYR A 213 -21.14 11.56 -10.28
N ASN A 214 -20.38 12.63 -10.12
CA ASN A 214 -19.58 13.23 -11.17
C ASN A 214 -18.24 12.51 -11.24
N PHE A 215 -17.60 12.57 -12.40
CA PHE A 215 -16.24 12.05 -12.57
C PHE A 215 -15.40 13.05 -13.33
N GLY A 216 -14.20 13.32 -12.81
CA GLY A 216 -13.22 14.20 -13.44
C GLY A 216 -11.95 13.41 -13.75
N ASN A 217 -11.60 13.36 -15.04
CA ASN A 217 -10.29 12.88 -15.48
C ASN A 217 -9.39 14.08 -15.82
N GLN A 218 -8.27 14.22 -15.12
CA GLN A 218 -7.17 15.13 -15.47
C GLN A 218 -5.92 14.36 -15.90
N GLY A 219 -5.83 13.06 -15.55
CA GLY A 219 -4.72 12.18 -15.90
C GLY A 219 -5.01 11.33 -17.13
N THR A 220 -4.57 10.07 -17.09
CA THR A 220 -4.69 9.13 -18.22
C THR A 220 -5.60 7.95 -17.91
N ILE A 221 -6.49 7.62 -18.85
CA ILE A 221 -7.30 6.40 -18.80
C ILE A 221 -7.02 5.58 -20.05
N ASN A 222 -6.68 4.30 -19.90
CA ASN A 222 -6.48 3.35 -20.99
C ASN A 222 -7.50 2.23 -20.86
N VAL A 223 -8.23 1.91 -21.93
CA VAL A 223 -9.16 0.78 -21.94
C VAL A 223 -8.95 -0.08 -23.18
N GLN A 224 -8.91 -1.40 -22.99
CA GLN A 224 -8.89 -2.41 -24.04
C GLN A 224 -9.97 -3.47 -23.77
N GLY A 225 -10.41 -4.16 -24.81
CA GLY A 225 -11.31 -5.30 -24.74
C GLY A 225 -12.64 -5.07 -25.43
N ASP A 226 -13.23 -6.14 -25.95
CA ASP A 226 -14.45 -6.07 -26.75
C ASP A 226 -15.61 -5.44 -25.97
N ASN A 227 -16.24 -4.43 -26.58
CA ASN A 227 -17.36 -3.67 -26.02
C ASN A 227 -17.04 -2.97 -24.69
N ALA A 228 -15.76 -2.86 -24.31
CA ALA A 228 -15.36 -2.22 -23.08
C ALA A 228 -15.73 -0.72 -23.10
N VAL A 229 -16.11 -0.21 -21.93
CA VAL A 229 -16.45 1.21 -21.75
C VAL A 229 -15.50 1.77 -20.70
N ALA A 230 -14.75 2.82 -21.03
CA ALA A 230 -13.83 3.44 -20.07
C ALA A 230 -14.62 4.09 -18.90
N ILE A 231 -15.55 5.00 -19.21
CA ILE A 231 -16.38 5.65 -18.20
C ILE A 231 -17.86 5.45 -18.51
N SER A 232 -18.63 4.93 -17.56
CA SER A 232 -20.09 4.83 -17.66
C SER A 232 -20.77 5.54 -16.50
N GLY A 233 -21.49 6.63 -16.80
CA GLY A 233 -22.31 7.34 -15.82
C GLY A 233 -23.64 6.64 -15.57
N GLY A 234 -24.11 6.61 -14.33
CA GLY A 234 -25.37 5.97 -13.96
C GLY A 234 -26.61 6.64 -14.56
N THR A 235 -27.70 5.89 -14.66
CA THR A 235 -29.00 6.43 -15.07
C THR A 235 -29.52 7.41 -14.01
N SER A 236 -29.62 8.69 -14.39
CA SER A 236 -29.96 9.77 -13.46
C SER A 236 -30.89 10.80 -14.11
N SER A 237 -31.80 11.35 -13.31
CA SER A 237 -32.53 12.60 -13.61
C SER A 237 -31.87 13.82 -12.98
N TYR A 238 -30.85 13.63 -12.14
CA TYR A 238 -30.04 14.69 -11.55
C TYR A 238 -28.89 15.07 -12.47
N VAL A 239 -28.42 16.31 -12.34
CA VAL A 239 -27.29 16.82 -13.14
C VAL A 239 -26.04 16.01 -12.80
N ILE A 240 -25.54 15.23 -13.76
CA ILE A 240 -24.31 14.46 -13.62
C ILE A 240 -23.32 14.98 -14.66
N ASN A 241 -22.08 15.20 -14.26
CA ASN A 241 -21.01 15.65 -15.15
C ASN A 241 -19.94 14.56 -15.25
N LEU A 242 -19.65 14.15 -16.48
CA LEU A 242 -18.53 13.28 -16.82
C LEU A 242 -17.54 14.14 -17.61
N VAL A 243 -16.43 14.51 -16.99
CA VAL A 243 -15.51 15.53 -17.51
C VAL A 243 -14.15 14.91 -17.81
N ASN A 244 -13.66 15.11 -19.03
CA ASN A 244 -12.31 14.79 -19.44
C ASN A 244 -11.51 16.08 -19.68
N SER A 245 -10.42 16.23 -18.95
CA SER A 245 -9.41 17.28 -19.05
C SER A 245 -7.99 16.72 -19.13
N GLY A 246 -7.87 15.39 -19.20
CA GLY A 246 -6.64 14.68 -19.48
C GLY A 246 -6.77 13.85 -20.76
N THR A 247 -6.22 12.64 -20.75
CA THR A 247 -6.25 11.74 -21.92
C THR A 247 -7.09 10.49 -21.66
N ILE A 248 -7.93 10.12 -22.63
CA ILE A 248 -8.61 8.82 -22.67
C ILE A 248 -8.17 8.10 -23.94
N ASN A 249 -7.60 6.91 -23.79
CA ASN A 249 -7.23 6.04 -24.88
C ASN A 249 -8.23 4.88 -24.96
N VAL A 250 -9.03 4.88 -26.03
CA VAL A 250 -10.00 3.85 -26.40
C VAL A 250 -9.28 2.85 -27.31
N GLY A 251 -8.74 1.81 -26.70
CA GLY A 251 -7.62 1.03 -27.24
C GLY A 251 -6.28 1.72 -26.97
N THR A 252 -5.20 1.11 -27.46
CA THR A 252 -3.82 1.60 -27.35
C THR A 252 -3.10 1.46 -28.68
N VAL A 253 -1.97 2.16 -28.85
CA VAL A 253 -1.09 1.99 -30.01
C VAL A 253 -0.61 0.55 -30.12
N GLN A 254 -0.06 0.01 -29.02
CA GLN A 254 0.41 -1.38 -28.97
C GLN A 254 -0.71 -2.36 -29.33
N GLY A 255 -1.88 -2.19 -28.72
CA GLY A 255 -3.04 -3.06 -28.96
C GLY A 255 -3.63 -2.96 -30.37
N LYS A 256 -3.30 -1.89 -31.12
CA LYS A 256 -3.62 -1.78 -32.54
C LYS A 256 -2.63 -2.61 -33.37
N GLU A 257 -1.35 -2.57 -33.02
CA GLU A 257 -0.30 -3.30 -33.74
C GLU A 257 -0.40 -4.82 -33.56
N ASP A 258 -0.74 -5.28 -32.35
CA ASP A 258 -0.84 -6.72 -32.04
C ASP A 258 -2.27 -7.29 -32.04
N GLY A 259 -3.28 -6.44 -32.23
CA GLY A 259 -4.70 -6.83 -32.33
C GLY A 259 -5.38 -7.10 -30.98
N THR A 260 -4.80 -6.68 -29.85
CA THR A 260 -5.38 -6.87 -28.51
C THR A 260 -6.39 -5.82 -28.08
N ASN A 261 -6.58 -4.74 -28.86
CA ASN A 261 -7.51 -3.66 -28.50
C ASN A 261 -8.98 -4.11 -28.34
N GLY A 262 -9.40 -5.15 -29.05
CA GLY A 262 -10.83 -5.48 -29.22
C GLY A 262 -11.56 -4.48 -30.12
N THR A 263 -12.88 -4.58 -30.15
CA THR A 263 -13.80 -3.79 -30.99
C THR A 263 -15.04 -3.32 -30.22
N GLY A 264 -15.72 -2.26 -30.70
CA GLY A 264 -16.95 -1.80 -30.04
C GLY A 264 -16.73 -0.99 -28.76
N LEU A 265 -15.51 -0.52 -28.51
CA LEU A 265 -15.18 0.19 -27.28
C LEU A 265 -15.83 1.59 -27.25
N ILE A 266 -16.04 2.13 -26.04
CA ILE A 266 -16.54 3.50 -25.85
C ILE A 266 -15.68 4.22 -24.80
N GLY A 267 -15.22 5.44 -25.12
CA GLY A 267 -14.52 6.30 -24.17
C GLY A 267 -15.41 6.74 -23.00
N ILE A 268 -16.41 7.57 -23.27
CA ILE A 268 -17.36 8.05 -22.24
C ILE A 268 -18.80 7.74 -22.64
N LYS A 269 -19.52 7.05 -21.77
CA LYS A 269 -20.93 6.70 -21.93
C LYS A 269 -21.77 7.31 -20.83
N GLY A 270 -22.71 8.18 -21.20
CA GLY A 270 -23.71 8.71 -20.28
C GLY A 270 -25.04 7.96 -20.42
N ASN A 271 -25.72 7.67 -19.31
CA ASN A 271 -26.98 6.91 -19.33
C ASN A 271 -28.18 7.70 -18.76
N GLY A 272 -28.02 8.98 -18.44
CA GLY A 272 -29.06 9.84 -17.87
C GLY A 272 -29.45 11.03 -18.75
N ASN A 273 -30.74 11.35 -18.80
CA ASN A 273 -31.26 12.52 -19.53
C ASN A 273 -30.81 13.87 -18.95
N ALA A 274 -30.20 13.86 -17.76
CA ALA A 274 -29.58 15.02 -17.11
C ALA A 274 -28.04 14.93 -17.06
N THR A 275 -27.45 13.88 -17.63
CA THR A 275 -26.00 13.69 -17.72
C THR A 275 -25.42 14.57 -18.81
N THR A 276 -24.35 15.30 -18.50
CA THR A 276 -23.54 16.05 -19.46
C THR A 276 -22.16 15.40 -19.55
N ILE A 277 -21.73 15.09 -20.76
CA ILE A 277 -20.35 14.70 -21.04
C ILE A 277 -19.63 15.95 -21.53
N ASN A 278 -18.43 16.22 -21.00
CA ASN A 278 -17.60 17.32 -21.46
C ASN A 278 -16.15 16.87 -21.64
N ASN A 279 -15.70 16.79 -22.89
CA ASN A 279 -14.29 16.81 -23.22
C ASN A 279 -13.85 18.27 -23.28
N THR A 280 -13.12 18.72 -22.27
CA THR A 280 -12.69 20.11 -22.10
C THR A 280 -11.64 20.51 -23.13
N ALA A 281 -11.29 21.79 -23.22
CA ALA A 281 -10.26 22.28 -24.15
C ALA A 281 -8.90 21.57 -24.02
N ASP A 282 -8.53 21.14 -22.82
CA ASP A 282 -7.30 20.41 -22.55
C ASP A 282 -7.46 18.88 -22.70
N GLY A 283 -8.70 18.40 -22.87
CA GLY A 283 -9.04 16.99 -22.96
C GLY A 283 -8.74 16.39 -24.34
N VAL A 284 -8.15 15.20 -24.32
CA VAL A 284 -7.85 14.40 -25.53
C VAL A 284 -8.53 13.04 -25.43
N ILE A 285 -9.19 12.61 -26.50
CA ILE A 285 -9.69 11.24 -26.65
C ILE A 285 -9.11 10.61 -27.91
N ASN A 286 -8.31 9.56 -27.74
CA ASN A 286 -7.74 8.80 -28.84
C ASN A 286 -8.50 7.49 -29.03
N VAL A 287 -8.98 7.22 -30.24
CA VAL A 287 -9.70 6.00 -30.59
C VAL A 287 -8.84 5.14 -31.50
N TYR A 288 -8.15 4.16 -30.91
CA TYR A 288 -7.26 3.23 -31.60
C TYR A 288 -7.94 1.93 -32.04
N ALA A 289 -9.00 1.53 -31.33
CA ALA A 289 -9.73 0.29 -31.60
C ALA A 289 -10.70 0.46 -32.79
N ASP A 290 -10.87 -0.59 -33.59
CA ASP A 290 -11.83 -0.62 -34.69
C ASP A 290 -13.27 -0.67 -34.16
N ASP A 291 -14.23 -0.19 -34.97
CA ASP A 291 -15.66 -0.14 -34.65
C ASP A 291 -15.96 0.50 -33.27
N SER A 292 -15.14 1.46 -32.84
CA SER A 292 -15.14 2.02 -31.48
C SER A 292 -15.36 3.54 -31.47
N TYR A 293 -15.73 4.10 -30.32
CA TYR A 293 -16.31 5.43 -30.26
C TYR A 293 -15.77 6.28 -29.12
N ALA A 294 -15.63 7.59 -29.35
CA ALA A 294 -15.28 8.53 -28.29
C ALA A 294 -16.41 8.63 -27.24
N PHE A 295 -17.66 8.74 -27.70
CA PHE A 295 -18.83 8.95 -26.85
C PHE A 295 -19.96 7.96 -27.13
N GLY A 296 -20.80 7.73 -26.12
CA GLY A 296 -21.98 6.88 -26.25
C GLY A 296 -23.13 7.20 -25.29
N GLY A 297 -24.27 6.59 -25.57
CA GLY A 297 -25.39 6.50 -24.62
C GLY A 297 -26.45 7.62 -24.73
N LYS A 298 -27.23 7.80 -23.66
CA LYS A 298 -28.33 8.77 -23.59
C LYS A 298 -27.97 9.87 -22.62
N THR A 299 -27.70 11.06 -23.16
CA THR A 299 -27.25 12.23 -22.39
C THR A 299 -28.20 13.40 -22.57
N LYS A 300 -28.07 14.40 -21.70
CA LYS A 300 -28.58 15.76 -21.93
C LYS A 300 -27.80 16.42 -23.07
N ALA A 301 -26.48 16.43 -22.94
CA ALA A 301 -25.57 17.04 -23.89
C ALA A 301 -24.19 16.38 -23.86
N ILE A 302 -23.51 16.45 -25.00
CA ILE A 302 -22.11 16.10 -25.18
C ILE A 302 -21.41 17.36 -25.68
N ILE A 303 -20.42 17.84 -24.94
CA ILE A 303 -19.65 19.05 -25.24
C ILE A 303 -18.22 18.61 -25.53
N ASN A 304 -17.80 18.76 -26.78
CA ASN A 304 -16.41 18.58 -27.18
C ASN A 304 -15.77 19.95 -27.46
N ASN A 305 -14.89 20.37 -26.57
CA ASN A 305 -14.04 21.55 -26.73
C ASN A 305 -12.56 21.19 -26.94
N GLY A 306 -12.19 19.94 -26.69
CA GLY A 306 -10.84 19.42 -26.88
C GLY A 306 -10.67 18.59 -28.14
N GLU A 307 -9.66 17.71 -28.13
CA GLU A 307 -9.24 16.93 -29.28
C GLU A 307 -9.83 15.51 -29.26
N ILE A 308 -10.30 15.05 -30.43
CA ILE A 308 -10.70 13.66 -30.66
C ILE A 308 -9.94 13.14 -31.87
N ASN A 309 -9.16 12.09 -31.65
CA ASN A 309 -8.34 11.46 -32.67
C ASN A 309 -8.91 10.10 -33.03
N LEU A 310 -9.43 9.97 -34.26
CA LEU A 310 -9.87 8.70 -34.82
C LEU A 310 -8.67 8.01 -35.49
N LEU A 311 -8.02 7.13 -34.74
CA LEU A 311 -6.73 6.50 -35.06
C LEU A 311 -6.86 5.00 -35.39
N CYS A 312 -8.08 4.46 -35.43
CA CYS A 312 -8.37 3.10 -35.86
C CYS A 312 -8.11 2.89 -37.36
N ASP A 313 -8.18 1.65 -37.84
CA ASP A 313 -8.11 1.35 -39.27
C ASP A 313 -9.50 1.39 -39.93
N SER A 314 -10.55 1.01 -39.19
CA SER A 314 -11.92 1.05 -39.69
C SER A 314 -12.98 1.20 -38.60
N GLY A 315 -14.11 1.80 -38.96
CA GLY A 315 -15.34 1.76 -38.16
C GLY A 315 -15.38 2.64 -36.90
N CYS A 316 -14.27 3.31 -36.52
CA CYS A 316 -14.33 4.26 -35.42
C CYS A 316 -15.00 5.57 -35.80
N ASP A 317 -15.72 6.16 -34.84
CA ASP A 317 -16.43 7.43 -35.01
C ASP A 317 -16.49 8.18 -33.66
N ILE A 318 -16.97 9.42 -33.66
CA ILE A 318 -17.15 10.22 -32.46
C ILE A 318 -18.28 9.65 -31.60
N TYR A 319 -19.38 9.20 -32.22
CA TYR A 319 -20.60 8.79 -31.51
C TYR A 319 -20.97 7.35 -31.80
N ALA A 320 -21.13 6.55 -30.75
CA ALA A 320 -21.68 5.21 -30.86
C ALA A 320 -23.11 5.24 -31.45
N PRO A 321 -23.52 4.21 -32.22
CA PRO A 321 -24.88 4.12 -32.73
C PRO A 321 -25.95 4.28 -31.65
N GLY A 322 -26.94 5.12 -31.93
CA GLY A 322 -28.04 5.39 -30.98
C GLY A 322 -27.70 6.39 -29.87
N THR A 323 -26.55 7.06 -29.93
CA THR A 323 -26.21 8.15 -29.02
C THR A 323 -27.21 9.30 -29.14
N THR A 324 -27.73 9.78 -28.01
CA THR A 324 -28.70 10.89 -27.94
C THR A 324 -28.23 12.00 -27.01
N GLY A 325 -28.78 13.19 -27.23
CA GLY A 325 -28.46 14.41 -26.49
C GLY A 325 -28.10 15.54 -27.45
N THR A 326 -27.96 16.75 -26.96
CA THR A 326 -27.42 17.85 -27.77
C THR A 326 -25.93 17.62 -28.01
N GLN A 327 -25.52 17.54 -29.27
CA GLN A 327 -24.13 17.34 -29.67
C GLN A 327 -23.51 18.70 -30.01
N ASN A 328 -22.69 19.21 -29.09
CA ASN A 328 -22.02 20.49 -29.18
C ASN A 328 -20.53 20.26 -29.42
N ASP A 329 -20.07 20.54 -30.64
CA ASP A 329 -18.66 20.40 -31.02
C ASP A 329 -18.09 21.80 -31.34
N HIS A 330 -17.09 22.24 -30.58
CA HIS A 330 -16.39 23.52 -30.73
C HIS A 330 -17.31 24.74 -30.91
N ASN A 331 -18.47 24.75 -30.23
CA ASN A 331 -19.50 25.78 -30.46
C ASN A 331 -19.46 26.95 -29.48
N GLY A 332 -18.39 27.07 -28.68
CA GLY A 332 -18.22 28.13 -27.68
C GLY A 332 -18.96 27.89 -26.35
N THR A 333 -19.51 26.67 -26.13
CA THR A 333 -19.99 26.28 -24.79
C THR A 333 -18.80 26.22 -23.83
N ALA A 334 -18.91 26.84 -22.66
CA ALA A 334 -17.82 26.84 -21.68
C ALA A 334 -17.56 25.46 -21.08
N ASP A 335 -16.31 25.19 -20.72
CA ASP A 335 -15.92 23.97 -20.01
C ASP A 335 -16.53 23.89 -18.61
N ILE A 336 -16.82 22.66 -18.21
CA ILE A 336 -17.19 22.31 -16.84
C ILE A 336 -15.90 22.17 -16.04
N VAL A 337 -15.78 22.98 -14.99
CA VAL A 337 -14.63 22.93 -14.08
C VAL A 337 -14.72 21.69 -13.21
N ILE A 338 -13.66 20.87 -13.22
CA ILE A 338 -13.43 19.83 -12.22
C ILE A 338 -12.98 20.56 -10.93
N PRO A 339 -13.68 20.43 -9.81
CA PRO A 339 -13.24 21.05 -8.55
C PRO A 339 -11.94 20.40 -8.06
N ASP A 340 -11.16 21.12 -7.28
CA ASP A 340 -9.96 20.59 -6.65
C ASP A 340 -10.30 19.35 -5.81
N ALA A 341 -9.50 18.30 -5.96
CA ALA A 341 -9.58 17.11 -5.12
C ALA A 341 -9.20 17.45 -3.67
N THR A 342 -9.79 16.76 -2.70
CA THR A 342 -9.33 16.87 -1.32
C THR A 342 -7.98 16.17 -1.17
N THR A 343 -7.13 16.68 -0.28
CA THR A 343 -5.82 16.08 0.01
C THR A 343 -5.94 14.98 1.05
N ALA A 344 -5.09 13.96 0.94
CA ALA A 344 -4.96 12.95 1.98
C ALA A 344 -4.62 13.57 3.34
N PRO A 345 -5.07 12.96 4.46
CA PRO A 345 -4.59 13.31 5.79
C PRO A 345 -3.09 12.99 5.91
N THR A 346 -2.39 13.76 6.74
CA THR A 346 -0.98 13.47 7.05
C THR A 346 -0.88 12.31 8.03
N GLU A 347 0.03 11.38 7.74
CA GLU A 347 0.43 10.36 8.69
C GLU A 347 0.91 10.98 10.01
N GLY A 348 0.36 10.49 11.12
CA GLY A 348 0.73 10.93 12.47
C GLY A 348 2.09 10.39 12.90
N SER A 349 2.53 10.71 14.12
CA SER A 349 3.76 10.14 14.67
C SER A 349 3.53 8.74 15.25
N ILE A 350 4.31 7.76 14.79
CA ILE A 350 4.41 6.43 15.39
C ILE A 350 5.43 6.48 16.54
N PRO A 351 5.07 6.11 17.79
CA PRO A 351 6.01 6.08 18.91
C PRO A 351 7.12 5.06 18.70
N THR A 352 8.27 5.26 19.34
CA THR A 352 9.39 4.31 19.29
C THR A 352 9.00 2.97 19.94
N PRO A 353 9.26 1.82 19.28
CA PRO A 353 9.02 0.50 19.84
C PRO A 353 9.89 0.21 21.08
N PRO A 354 9.48 -0.70 21.98
CA PRO A 354 10.33 -1.14 23.09
C PRO A 354 11.57 -1.88 22.57
N ALA A 355 12.76 -1.58 23.06
CA ALA A 355 14.01 -2.18 22.59
C ALA A 355 14.00 -3.73 22.53
N ASP A 356 14.64 -4.30 21.50
CA ASP A 356 14.81 -5.75 21.38
C ASP A 356 15.58 -6.32 22.58
N PRO A 357 14.96 -7.18 23.42
CA PRO A 357 15.65 -7.80 24.56
C PRO A 357 16.78 -8.75 24.14
N ASN A 358 16.79 -9.21 22.88
CA ASN A 358 17.78 -10.11 22.30
C ASN A 358 18.77 -9.38 21.37
N ALA A 359 18.79 -8.05 21.35
CA ALA A 359 19.83 -7.32 20.61
C ALA A 359 21.20 -7.52 21.28
N PRO A 360 22.28 -7.81 20.51
CA PRO A 360 23.61 -7.94 21.09
C PRO A 360 24.09 -6.63 21.73
N GLN A 361 24.62 -6.73 22.94
CA GLN A 361 25.23 -5.63 23.67
C GLN A 361 26.63 -5.36 23.12
N GLN A 362 26.88 -4.15 22.62
CA GLN A 362 28.20 -3.77 22.15
C GLN A 362 29.09 -3.36 23.33
N LEU A 363 30.23 -4.04 23.51
CA LEU A 363 31.28 -3.63 24.44
C LEU A 363 32.38 -2.88 23.68
N SER A 364 32.74 -1.69 24.15
CA SER A 364 33.87 -0.94 23.60
C SER A 364 34.55 -0.13 24.69
N ASN A 365 35.84 0.18 24.51
CA ASN A 365 36.65 0.94 25.47
C ASN A 365 36.71 0.31 26.89
N TYR A 366 36.79 -1.01 26.96
CA TYR A 366 36.86 -1.77 28.21
C TYR A 366 38.23 -2.38 28.43
N ILE A 367 38.75 -2.38 29.66
CA ILE A 367 40.04 -3.00 30.00
C ILE A 367 39.81 -4.05 31.09
N VAL A 368 40.14 -5.31 30.79
CA VAL A 368 40.27 -6.38 31.76
C VAL A 368 41.55 -6.14 32.56
N GLY A 369 41.40 -5.77 33.83
CA GLY A 369 42.54 -5.58 34.73
C GLY A 369 43.13 -6.90 35.22
N THR A 370 44.45 -6.95 35.39
CA THR A 370 45.18 -8.09 35.95
C THR A 370 46.04 -7.67 37.14
N ASN A 371 46.26 -8.59 38.07
CA ASN A 371 47.01 -8.38 39.30
C ASN A 371 48.34 -9.13 39.27
N ALA A 372 49.29 -8.71 40.11
CA ALA A 372 50.61 -9.32 40.23
C ALA A 372 50.57 -10.83 40.56
N ASP A 373 49.55 -11.28 41.29
CA ASP A 373 49.35 -12.68 41.65
C ASP A 373 48.75 -13.53 40.50
N GLY A 374 48.55 -12.94 39.32
CA GLY A 374 47.99 -13.59 38.15
C GLY A 374 46.47 -13.57 38.09
N SER A 375 45.77 -12.99 39.08
CA SER A 375 44.32 -12.87 39.05
C SER A 375 43.87 -11.78 38.06
N SER A 376 42.66 -11.89 37.54
CA SER A 376 42.06 -10.91 36.61
C SER A 376 40.65 -10.51 37.03
N GLY A 377 40.18 -9.39 36.47
CA GLY A 377 38.76 -9.07 36.45
C GLY A 377 38.00 -9.97 35.48
N THR A 378 36.74 -10.24 35.78
CA THR A 378 35.84 -10.99 34.90
C THR A 378 34.57 -10.18 34.63
N LEU A 379 34.09 -10.21 33.39
CA LEU A 379 32.80 -9.62 33.01
C LEU A 379 31.79 -10.73 32.73
N LYS A 380 30.64 -10.70 33.42
CA LYS A 380 29.54 -11.63 33.14
C LYS A 380 28.45 -10.93 32.34
N ALA A 381 28.25 -11.35 31.10
CA ALA A 381 27.25 -10.79 30.21
C ALA A 381 26.75 -11.84 29.21
N ASN A 382 25.48 -11.75 28.82
CA ASN A 382 24.92 -12.56 27.75
C ASN A 382 24.69 -11.68 26.52
N ASN A 383 24.80 -12.30 25.34
CA ASN A 383 24.56 -11.67 24.05
C ASN A 383 25.46 -10.43 23.87
N LEU A 384 26.78 -10.62 24.00
CA LEU A 384 27.78 -9.53 24.03
C LEU A 384 28.63 -9.57 22.77
N VAL A 385 28.78 -8.45 22.08
CA VAL A 385 29.76 -8.28 21.00
C VAL A 385 30.91 -7.46 21.52
N ILE A 386 32.09 -8.07 21.61
CA ILE A 386 33.34 -7.40 21.93
C ILE A 386 33.79 -6.62 20.70
N GLY A 387 33.74 -5.30 20.78
CA GLY A 387 34.12 -4.39 19.71
C GLY A 387 35.41 -3.63 19.97
N ASP A 388 35.42 -2.37 19.57
CA ASP A 388 36.64 -1.59 19.50
C ASP A 388 37.25 -1.27 20.87
N ASN A 389 38.58 -1.30 20.90
CA ASN A 389 39.38 -0.89 22.07
C ASN A 389 39.04 -1.66 23.35
N VAL A 390 38.68 -2.94 23.23
CA VAL A 390 38.64 -3.87 24.37
C VAL A 390 40.03 -4.47 24.57
N LYS A 391 40.54 -4.39 25.80
CA LYS A 391 41.93 -4.73 26.11
C LYS A 391 42.08 -5.57 27.37
N VAL A 392 43.20 -6.27 27.48
CA VAL A 392 43.70 -6.83 28.74
C VAL A 392 44.95 -6.08 29.15
N ASP A 393 45.02 -5.65 30.40
CA ASP A 393 46.23 -5.02 30.92
C ASP A 393 47.33 -6.04 31.25
N THR A 394 48.52 -5.55 31.61
CA THR A 394 49.68 -6.40 31.90
C THR A 394 50.17 -6.25 33.34
N GLY A 395 49.26 -6.03 34.29
CA GLY A 395 49.59 -5.91 35.73
C GLY A 395 50.27 -7.17 36.32
N PHE A 396 49.99 -8.35 35.77
CA PHE A 396 50.61 -9.63 36.15
C PHE A 396 52.14 -9.65 36.00
N THR A 397 52.71 -8.82 35.13
CA THR A 397 54.17 -8.79 34.83
C THR A 397 55.04 -8.48 36.06
N SER A 398 54.46 -7.90 37.10
CA SER A 398 55.16 -7.61 38.35
C SER A 398 55.34 -8.83 39.26
N GLY A 399 54.59 -9.92 39.03
CA GLY A 399 54.63 -11.11 39.88
C GLY A 399 54.86 -12.44 39.16
N THR A 400 55.09 -12.43 37.83
CA THR A 400 55.55 -13.62 37.09
C THR A 400 56.76 -13.32 36.19
N ALA A 401 57.57 -14.34 35.97
CA ALA A 401 58.65 -14.35 34.96
C ALA A 401 58.26 -15.16 33.71
N ASP A 402 57.01 -15.63 33.63
CA ASP A 402 56.49 -16.40 32.50
C ASP A 402 56.48 -15.55 31.22
N THR A 403 56.56 -16.22 30.07
CA THR A 403 56.46 -15.58 28.75
C THR A 403 55.08 -15.74 28.12
N THR A 404 54.16 -16.42 28.81
CA THR A 404 52.78 -16.70 28.40
C THR A 404 51.92 -16.77 29.65
N VAL A 405 50.81 -16.06 29.67
CA VAL A 405 49.86 -16.01 30.80
C VAL A 405 48.46 -16.17 30.24
N VAL A 406 47.67 -17.06 30.82
CA VAL A 406 46.28 -17.25 30.42
C VAL A 406 45.38 -16.54 31.42
N VAL A 407 44.61 -15.57 30.93
CA VAL A 407 43.48 -14.97 31.64
C VAL A 407 42.27 -15.82 31.36
N ASP A 408 42.06 -16.79 32.24
CA ASP A 408 40.92 -17.70 32.20
C ASP A 408 39.63 -16.96 32.51
N ASN A 409 38.58 -17.21 31.72
CA ASN A 409 37.24 -16.72 31.94
C ASN A 409 37.11 -15.18 32.05
N ALA A 410 37.88 -14.43 31.26
CA ALA A 410 37.84 -12.96 31.23
C ALA A 410 36.42 -12.44 30.94
N PHE A 411 35.68 -13.13 30.08
CA PHE A 411 34.26 -12.89 29.84
C PHE A 411 33.48 -14.19 29.98
N THR A 412 32.40 -14.18 30.76
CA THR A 412 31.56 -15.36 31.02
C THR A 412 30.11 -15.08 30.66
N GLY A 413 29.40 -16.08 30.15
CA GLY A 413 27.99 -15.97 29.75
C GLY A 413 27.70 -16.67 28.42
N SER A 414 26.57 -16.36 27.80
CA SER A 414 26.15 -16.99 26.54
C SER A 414 26.20 -16.02 25.35
N ASN A 415 26.47 -16.55 24.15
CA ASN A 415 26.51 -15.80 22.89
C ASN A 415 27.44 -14.56 22.95
N ILE A 416 28.69 -14.77 23.37
CA ILE A 416 29.74 -13.74 23.31
C ILE A 416 30.42 -13.83 21.94
N GLN A 417 30.63 -12.71 21.26
CA GLN A 417 31.26 -12.67 19.94
C GLN A 417 32.41 -11.64 19.95
N GLY A 418 33.31 -11.74 18.98
CA GLY A 418 34.40 -10.76 18.82
C GLY A 418 35.57 -10.94 19.79
N ALA A 419 35.80 -12.15 20.31
CA ALA A 419 36.97 -12.44 21.17
C ALA A 419 38.31 -12.02 20.51
N ASP A 420 38.41 -12.14 19.19
CA ASP A 420 39.60 -11.75 18.42
C ASP A 420 39.89 -10.24 18.43
N ASN A 421 38.92 -9.40 18.86
CA ASN A 421 39.09 -7.95 18.95
C ASN A 421 39.84 -7.51 20.22
N ILE A 422 40.09 -8.43 21.16
CA ILE A 422 40.80 -8.14 22.40
C ILE A 422 42.29 -7.92 22.11
N THR A 423 42.84 -6.81 22.60
CA THR A 423 44.27 -6.46 22.44
C THR A 423 44.95 -6.20 23.77
N SER A 424 46.29 -6.17 23.83
CA SER A 424 46.99 -5.80 25.07
C SER A 424 47.03 -4.29 25.25
N THR A 425 47.05 -3.81 26.50
CA THR A 425 47.42 -2.41 26.79
C THR A 425 48.91 -2.13 26.56
N SER A 426 49.74 -3.17 26.43
CA SER A 426 51.19 -3.06 26.24
C SER A 426 51.59 -3.43 24.81
N VAL A 427 52.72 -2.89 24.36
CA VAL A 427 53.37 -3.30 23.09
C VAL A 427 54.31 -4.49 23.26
N VAL A 428 54.62 -4.86 24.50
CA VAL A 428 55.54 -5.96 24.83
C VAL A 428 54.79 -7.30 24.89
N TRP A 429 53.50 -7.26 25.24
CA TRP A 429 52.63 -8.43 25.34
C TRP A 429 51.62 -8.40 24.20
N ASN A 430 51.45 -9.53 23.54
CA ASN A 430 50.35 -9.73 22.60
C ASN A 430 49.21 -10.41 23.33
N ALA A 431 47.97 -9.96 23.13
CA ALA A 431 46.80 -10.63 23.67
C ALA A 431 46.05 -11.32 22.53
N GLN A 432 45.58 -12.53 22.77
CA GLN A 432 44.72 -13.26 21.84
C GLN A 432 43.52 -13.82 22.61
N GLY A 433 42.32 -13.32 22.28
CA GLY A 433 41.08 -13.87 22.81
C GLY A 433 40.68 -15.16 22.11
N SER A 434 40.12 -16.12 22.85
CA SER A 434 39.57 -17.35 22.29
C SER A 434 38.42 -17.87 23.15
N GLN A 435 37.47 -18.59 22.55
CA GLN A 435 36.40 -19.24 23.30
C GLN A 435 36.84 -20.60 23.84
N ASP A 436 36.50 -20.86 25.09
CA ASP A 436 36.66 -22.17 25.73
C ASP A 436 35.53 -23.14 25.34
N ALA A 437 35.55 -24.35 25.91
CA ALA A 437 34.53 -25.36 25.64
C ALA A 437 33.14 -25.02 26.22
N ASP A 438 33.07 -24.10 27.18
CA ASP A 438 31.84 -23.66 27.85
C ASP A 438 31.27 -22.38 27.19
N GLY A 439 31.97 -21.80 26.21
CA GLY A 439 31.59 -20.58 25.49
C GLY A 439 32.04 -19.28 26.17
N ASN A 440 32.83 -19.36 27.23
CA ASN A 440 33.48 -18.21 27.85
C ASN A 440 34.68 -17.75 27.00
N VAL A 441 35.14 -16.53 27.20
CA VAL A 441 36.31 -15.98 26.50
C VAL A 441 37.51 -15.94 27.43
N ASP A 442 38.53 -16.69 27.05
CA ASP A 442 39.88 -16.65 27.62
C ASP A 442 40.77 -15.71 26.81
N VAL A 443 41.84 -15.20 27.43
CA VAL A 443 42.85 -14.40 26.73
C VAL A 443 44.24 -14.94 27.03
N THR A 444 45.01 -15.27 26.01
CA THR A 444 46.41 -15.74 26.10
C THR A 444 47.42 -14.67 25.72
#